data_AF-A0A5R8NFN2-F1
#
_entry.id   AF-A0A5R8NFN2-F1
#
_cell.length_a   1.000
_cell.length_b   1.000
_cell.length_c   1.000
_cell.angle_alpha   90.00
_cell.angle_beta   90.00
_cell.angle_gamma   90.00
#
_symmetry.space_group_name_H-M   'P 1'
#
loop_
_entity.id
_entity.type
_entity.pdbx_description
1 polymer ?
#
loop_
_entity_poly.entity_id
_entity_poly.type
_entity_poly.pdbx_seq_one_letter_code
_entity_poly.pdbx_strand_id
1 'polypeptide(L)'
;MLAIAYAANGDRAGALDALRRAEMLADRQRGEPRWPWVFGFDGPKAARYRASALGRLGDHHAARSAFRAAAPALCTAKPRALAQVEHAHVLARSGDVAAGCALAADALRVGLEYRSERITRAARTFRSTLPTSTTEAQPLDDVLATLYRRGEN
;
A
#
# COMPACT_ATOMS: atom_id res chain seq x y z
N MET A 1 -1.64 -14.24 4.29
CA MET A 1 -1.73 -13.48 5.56
C MET A 1 -0.64 -13.83 6.56
N LEU A 2 -0.21 -15.11 6.67
CA LEU A 2 0.88 -15.53 7.57
C LEU A 2 2.14 -14.66 7.47
N ALA A 3 2.61 -14.36 6.25
CA ALA A 3 3.77 -13.50 6.04
C ALA A 3 3.66 -12.12 6.73
N ILE A 4 2.48 -11.48 6.64
CA ILE A 4 2.23 -10.19 7.28
C ILE A 4 2.18 -10.33 8.81
N ALA A 5 1.58 -11.41 9.31
CA ALA A 5 1.48 -11.69 10.74
C ALA A 5 2.87 -11.94 11.35
N TYR A 6 3.69 -12.79 10.73
CA TYR A 6 5.08 -12.99 11.14
C TYR A 6 5.87 -11.68 11.10
N ALA A 7 5.73 -10.90 10.03
CA ALA A 7 6.40 -9.61 9.90
C ALA A 7 5.98 -8.60 10.98
N ALA A 8 4.69 -8.56 11.36
CA ALA A 8 4.20 -7.70 12.43
C ALA A 8 4.77 -8.07 13.81
N ASN A 9 5.12 -9.35 14.01
CA ASN A 9 5.76 -9.85 15.23
C ASN A 9 7.30 -9.83 15.16
N GLY A 10 7.89 -9.31 14.08
CA GLY A 10 9.35 -9.29 13.89
C GLY A 10 9.98 -10.64 13.51
N ASP A 11 9.19 -11.68 13.26
CA ASP A 11 9.68 -12.98 12.80
C ASP A 11 10.04 -12.90 11.30
N ARG A 12 11.29 -12.51 11.04
CA ARG A 12 11.83 -12.37 9.68
C ARG A 12 11.86 -13.71 8.95
N ALA A 13 12.23 -14.80 9.62
CA ALA A 13 12.38 -16.10 8.96
C ALA A 13 11.01 -16.65 8.55
N GLY A 14 10.03 -16.65 9.46
CA GLY A 14 8.66 -17.07 9.17
C GLY A 14 7.99 -16.20 8.11
N ALA A 15 8.24 -14.89 8.13
CA ALA A 15 7.72 -13.98 7.12
C ALA A 15 8.26 -14.31 5.72
N LEU A 16 9.58 -14.46 5.57
CA LEU A 16 10.20 -14.76 4.28
C LEU A 16 9.83 -16.15 3.76
N ASP A 17 9.72 -17.15 4.64
CA ASP A 17 9.27 -18.48 4.24
C ASP A 17 7.84 -18.47 3.71
N ALA A 18 6.93 -17.83 4.45
CA ALA A 18 5.54 -17.69 4.04
C ALA A 18 5.39 -16.90 2.73
N LEU A 19 6.25 -15.90 2.48
CA LEU A 19 6.28 -15.16 1.21
C LEU A 19 6.71 -16.05 0.04
N ARG A 20 7.84 -16.76 0.17
CA ARG A 20 8.33 -17.67 -0.88
C ARG A 20 7.27 -18.71 -1.25
N ARG A 21 6.59 -19.26 -0.25
CA ARG A 21 5.53 -20.25 -0.47
C ARG A 21 4.33 -19.65 -1.20
N ALA A 22 3.95 -18.42 -0.86
CA ALA A 22 2.87 -17.71 -1.54
C ALA A 22 3.23 -17.35 -2.99
N GLU A 23 4.44 -16.84 -3.24
CA GLU A 23 4.97 -16.53 -4.58
C GLU A 23 4.99 -17.78 -5.46
N MET A 24 5.54 -18.89 -4.96
CA MET A 24 5.56 -20.18 -5.66
C MET A 24 4.15 -20.67 -6.04
N LEU A 25 3.16 -20.51 -5.15
CA LEU A 25 1.78 -20.92 -5.43
C LEU A 25 1.10 -19.99 -6.44
N ALA A 26 1.39 -18.69 -6.39
CA ALA A 26 0.88 -17.71 -7.35
C ALA A 26 1.42 -17.99 -8.76
N ASP A 27 2.71 -18.29 -8.89
CA ASP A 27 3.36 -18.59 -10.18
C ASP A 27 2.93 -19.93 -10.78
N ARG A 28 2.48 -20.88 -9.94
CA ARG A 28 1.95 -22.17 -10.37
C ARG A 28 0.53 -22.09 -10.91
N GLN A 29 -0.20 -21.01 -10.66
CA GLN A 29 -1.56 -20.85 -11.16
C GLN A 29 -1.50 -20.66 -12.68
N ARG A 30 -1.91 -21.69 -13.43
CA ARG A 30 -1.96 -21.67 -14.90
C ARG A 30 -3.40 -21.64 -15.40
N GLY A 31 -3.67 -20.81 -16.39
CA GLY A 31 -4.95 -20.73 -17.09
C GLY A 31 -5.92 -19.71 -16.49
N GLU A 32 -6.87 -19.27 -17.32
CA GLU A 32 -7.91 -18.35 -16.89
C GLU A 32 -8.90 -19.06 -15.95
N PRO A 33 -9.44 -18.39 -14.93
CA PRO A 33 -10.39 -19.00 -14.00
C PRO A 33 -11.57 -19.59 -14.77
N ARG A 34 -11.97 -20.82 -14.44
CA ARG A 34 -13.13 -21.49 -15.08
C ARG A 34 -14.45 -20.72 -14.88
N TRP A 35 -14.48 -19.83 -13.90
CA TRP A 35 -15.64 -19.02 -13.55
C TRP A 35 -15.27 -17.53 -13.59
N PRO A 36 -16.05 -16.68 -14.28
CA PRO A 36 -15.69 -15.29 -14.52
C PRO A 36 -15.71 -14.40 -13.26
N TRP A 37 -16.33 -14.84 -12.17
CA TRP A 37 -16.31 -14.13 -10.88
C TRP A 37 -15.14 -14.54 -9.96
N VAL A 38 -14.32 -15.51 -10.37
CA VAL A 38 -13.15 -15.94 -9.59
C VAL A 38 -11.95 -15.11 -10.04
N PHE A 39 -11.39 -14.32 -9.12
CA PHE A 39 -10.17 -13.57 -9.37
C PHE A 39 -8.98 -14.30 -8.75
N GLY A 40 -8.07 -14.80 -9.58
CA GLY A 40 -6.87 -15.51 -9.15
C GLY A 40 -5.95 -14.67 -8.25
N PHE A 41 -5.18 -15.33 -7.39
CA PHE A 41 -4.11 -14.68 -6.65
C PHE A 41 -2.82 -14.85 -7.45
N ASP A 42 -2.37 -13.77 -8.07
CA ASP A 42 -1.28 -13.77 -9.04
C ASP A 42 0.01 -13.19 -8.46
N GLY A 43 1.10 -13.32 -9.22
CA GLY A 43 2.41 -12.78 -8.88
C GLY A 43 2.38 -11.29 -8.48
N PRO A 44 1.67 -10.41 -9.22
CA PRO A 44 1.42 -9.03 -8.83
C PRO A 44 0.84 -8.84 -7.43
N LYS A 45 -0.22 -9.59 -7.08
CA LYS A 45 -0.79 -9.55 -5.73
C LYS A 45 0.24 -10.02 -4.72
N ALA A 46 0.96 -11.11 -5.00
CA ALA A 46 2.03 -11.63 -4.14
C ALA A 46 3.13 -10.58 -3.89
N ALA A 47 3.59 -9.90 -4.93
CA ALA A 47 4.63 -8.86 -4.86
C ALA A 47 4.21 -7.68 -3.97
N ARG A 48 2.93 -7.28 -4.00
CA ARG A 48 2.40 -6.27 -3.06
C ARG A 48 2.51 -6.74 -1.61
N TYR A 49 2.12 -7.98 -1.32
CA TYR A 49 2.23 -8.53 0.05
C TYR A 49 3.69 -8.67 0.49
N ARG A 50 4.60 -9.02 -0.42
CA ARG A 50 6.05 -9.01 -0.18
C ARG A 50 6.53 -7.63 0.23
N ALA A 51 6.17 -6.59 -0.54
CA ALA A 51 6.55 -5.21 -0.24
C ALA A 51 6.05 -4.77 1.15
N SER A 52 4.79 -5.11 1.46
CA SER A 52 4.14 -4.80 2.73
C SER A 52 4.78 -5.54 3.93
N ALA A 53 5.20 -6.80 3.75
CA ALA A 53 5.92 -7.57 4.77
C ALA A 53 7.33 -7.00 5.02
N LEU A 54 8.08 -6.73 3.96
CA LEU A 54 9.42 -6.12 4.06
C LEU A 54 9.37 -4.77 4.78
N GLY A 55 8.36 -3.95 4.50
CA GLY A 55 8.17 -2.67 5.17
C GLY A 55 7.88 -2.79 6.67
N ARG A 56 7.21 -3.88 7.11
CA ARG A 56 6.99 -4.17 8.53
C ARG A 56 8.25 -4.72 9.22
N LEU A 57 9.08 -5.46 8.50
CA LEU A 57 10.38 -5.97 8.97
C LEU A 57 11.49 -4.90 9.02
N GLY A 58 11.17 -3.63 8.72
CA GLY A 58 12.14 -2.54 8.69
C GLY A 58 13.01 -2.49 7.44
N ASP A 59 12.84 -3.39 6.48
CA ASP A 59 13.61 -3.42 5.24
C ASP A 59 13.01 -2.47 4.19
N HIS A 60 13.09 -1.17 4.49
CA HIS A 60 12.41 -0.12 3.73
C HIS A 60 12.94 0.02 2.29
N HIS A 61 14.24 -0.25 2.08
CA HIS A 61 14.82 -0.25 0.75
C HIS A 61 14.27 -1.40 -0.11
N ALA A 62 14.27 -2.63 0.40
CA ALA A 62 13.70 -3.76 -0.34
C ALA A 62 12.18 -3.60 -0.55
N ALA A 63 11.47 -3.04 0.44
CA ALA A 63 10.05 -2.76 0.33
C ALA A 63 9.74 -1.74 -0.78
N ARG A 64 10.53 -0.65 -0.89
CA ARG A 64 10.39 0.36 -1.96
C ARG A 64 10.54 -0.27 -3.34
N SER A 65 11.58 -1.09 -3.53
CA SER A 65 11.80 -1.82 -4.79
C SER A 65 10.65 -2.77 -5.11
N ALA A 66 10.15 -3.51 -4.12
CA ALA A 66 9.03 -4.43 -4.29
C ALA A 66 7.72 -3.70 -4.62
N PHE A 67 7.43 -2.54 -4.02
CA PHE A 67 6.26 -1.74 -4.37
C PHE A 67 6.34 -1.20 -5.80
N ARG A 68 7.51 -0.74 -6.26
CA ARG A 68 7.71 -0.30 -7.64
C ARG A 68 7.50 -1.43 -8.65
N ALA A 69 8.00 -2.63 -8.35
CA ALA A 69 7.81 -3.81 -9.20
C ALA A 69 6.35 -4.27 -9.26
N ALA A 70 5.59 -4.15 -8.15
CA ALA A 70 4.19 -4.54 -8.09
C ALA A 70 3.24 -3.53 -8.75
N ALA A 71 3.62 -2.25 -8.82
CA ALA A 71 2.73 -1.16 -9.26
C ALA A 71 2.09 -1.33 -10.65
N PRO A 72 2.82 -1.77 -11.71
CA PRO A 72 2.24 -1.90 -13.06
C PRO A 72 1.08 -2.88 -13.14
N ALA A 73 1.05 -3.86 -12.23
CA ALA A 73 0.07 -4.92 -12.26
C ALA A 73 -1.11 -4.70 -11.29
N LEU A 74 -1.14 -3.56 -10.59
CA LEU A 74 -2.32 -3.08 -9.86
C LEU A 74 -3.22 -2.27 -10.79
N CYS A 75 -3.92 -2.95 -11.69
CA CYS A 75 -4.69 -2.31 -12.76
C CYS A 75 -5.95 -1.56 -12.26
N THR A 76 -6.53 -1.99 -11.14
CA THR A 76 -7.75 -1.38 -10.58
C THR A 76 -7.42 -0.23 -9.62
N ALA A 77 -8.12 0.90 -9.76
CA ALA A 77 -7.85 2.14 -9.03
C ALA A 77 -7.81 1.97 -7.49
N LYS A 78 -8.81 1.29 -6.89
CA LYS A 78 -8.91 1.14 -5.43
C LYS A 78 -7.76 0.32 -4.81
N PRO A 79 -7.47 -0.92 -5.27
CA PRO A 79 -6.29 -1.67 -4.81
C PRO A 79 -4.96 -0.95 -5.03
N ARG A 80 -4.81 -0.22 -6.14
CA ARG A 80 -3.63 0.61 -6.42
C ARG A 80 -3.47 1.73 -5.39
N ALA A 81 -4.54 2.47 -5.10
CA ALA A 81 -4.54 3.53 -4.10
C ALA A 81 -4.18 3.02 -2.69
N LEU A 82 -4.69 1.85 -2.29
CA LEU A 82 -4.30 1.25 -1.01
C LEU A 82 -2.81 0.89 -0.97
N ALA A 83 -2.27 0.32 -2.05
CA ALA A 83 -0.84 0.02 -2.14
C ALA A 83 0.02 1.28 -2.14
N GLN A 84 -0.47 2.37 -2.76
CA GLN A 84 0.18 3.68 -2.74
C GLN A 84 0.31 4.22 -1.31
N VAL A 85 -0.71 4.12 -0.46
CA VAL A 85 -0.60 4.54 0.95
C VAL A 85 0.40 3.67 1.73
N GLU A 86 0.40 2.34 1.51
CA GLU A 86 1.38 1.47 2.15
C GLU A 86 2.82 1.80 1.71
N HIS A 87 3.02 2.10 0.44
CA HIS A 87 4.30 2.54 -0.10
C HIS A 87 4.70 3.92 0.44
N ALA A 88 3.74 4.83 0.65
CA ALA A 88 4.00 6.14 1.26
C ALA A 88 4.62 6.00 2.66
N HIS A 89 4.10 5.08 3.49
CA HIS A 89 4.71 4.77 4.78
C HIS A 89 6.14 4.24 4.67
N VAL A 90 6.46 3.48 3.62
CA VAL A 90 7.83 3.00 3.38
C VAL A 90 8.74 4.14 2.96
N LEU A 91 8.28 5.01 2.05
CA LEU A 91 9.03 6.18 1.59
C LEU A 91 9.37 7.12 2.75
N ALA A 92 8.37 7.50 3.55
CA ALA A 92 8.57 8.37 4.70
C ALA A 92 9.55 7.79 5.73
N ARG A 93 9.45 6.48 6.03
CA ARG A 93 10.41 5.80 6.94
C ARG A 93 11.81 5.64 6.35
N SER A 94 11.96 5.71 5.03
CA SER A 94 13.25 5.76 4.36
C SER A 94 13.82 7.19 4.21
N GLY A 95 13.15 8.20 4.75
CA GLY A 95 13.54 9.61 4.70
C GLY A 95 12.96 10.40 3.52
N ASP A 96 12.26 9.74 2.60
CA ASP A 96 11.66 10.35 1.40
C ASP A 96 10.21 10.79 1.71
N VAL A 97 10.06 11.74 2.65
CA VAL A 97 8.77 12.20 3.16
C VAL A 97 7.96 12.89 2.06
N ALA A 98 8.60 13.71 1.22
CA ALA A 98 7.95 14.39 0.10
C ALA A 98 7.30 13.41 -0.88
N ALA A 99 8.03 12.39 -1.33
CA ALA A 99 7.46 11.38 -2.22
C ALA A 99 6.35 10.57 -1.51
N GLY A 100 6.49 10.30 -0.22
CA GLY A 100 5.44 9.67 0.58
C GLY A 100 4.15 10.48 0.60
N CYS A 101 4.24 11.77 0.91
CA CYS A 101 3.09 12.68 0.93
C CYS A 101 2.42 12.82 -0.44
N ALA A 102 3.20 12.97 -1.51
CA ALA A 102 2.66 13.02 -2.88
C ALA A 102 1.87 11.74 -3.22
N LEU A 103 2.44 10.57 -2.90
CA LEU A 103 1.81 9.27 -3.18
C LEU A 103 0.53 9.05 -2.36
N ALA A 104 0.52 9.50 -1.10
CA ALA A 104 -0.66 9.48 -0.24
C ALA A 104 -1.75 10.45 -0.73
N ALA A 105 -1.37 11.62 -1.24
CA ALA A 105 -2.31 12.58 -1.82
C ALA A 105 -2.98 12.01 -3.09
N ASP A 106 -2.20 11.36 -3.97
CA ASP A 106 -2.73 10.66 -5.15
C ASP A 106 -3.74 9.58 -4.77
N ALA A 107 -3.39 8.75 -3.78
CA ALA A 107 -4.28 7.73 -3.26
C ALA A 107 -5.57 8.35 -2.68
N LEU A 108 -5.46 9.45 -1.93
CA LEU A 108 -6.61 10.12 -1.35
C LEU A 108 -7.55 10.69 -2.42
N ARG A 109 -7.03 11.23 -3.53
CA ARG A 109 -7.88 11.67 -4.66
C ARG A 109 -8.75 10.54 -5.21
N VAL A 110 -8.18 9.33 -5.35
CA VAL A 110 -8.95 8.11 -5.69
C VAL A 110 -9.96 7.78 -4.58
N GLY A 111 -9.58 7.93 -3.31
CA GLY A 111 -10.49 7.78 -2.18
C GLY A 111 -11.71 8.70 -2.28
N LEU A 112 -11.51 9.96 -2.65
CA LEU A 112 -12.58 10.95 -2.83
C LEU A 112 -13.45 10.66 -4.05
N GLU A 113 -12.84 10.36 -5.20
CA GLU A 113 -13.53 10.03 -6.44
C GLU A 113 -14.49 8.85 -6.25
N TYR A 114 -14.01 7.79 -5.59
CA TYR A 114 -14.77 6.57 -5.39
C TYR A 114 -15.50 6.49 -4.03
N ARG A 115 -15.55 7.61 -3.26
CA ARG A 115 -16.13 7.69 -1.91
C ARG A 115 -15.70 6.55 -0.99
N SER A 116 -14.41 6.22 -1.01
CA SER A 116 -13.84 5.09 -0.28
C SER A 116 -13.31 5.52 1.09
N GLU A 117 -14.13 5.31 2.12
CA GLU A 117 -13.73 5.54 3.52
C GLU A 117 -12.46 4.76 3.91
N ARG A 118 -12.28 3.57 3.34
CA ARG A 118 -11.07 2.76 3.59
C ARG A 118 -9.80 3.49 3.14
N ILE A 119 -9.81 4.10 1.96
CA ILE A 119 -8.64 4.82 1.43
C ILE A 119 -8.46 6.14 2.19
N THR A 120 -9.55 6.86 2.45
CA THR A 120 -9.53 8.09 3.26
C THR A 120 -8.93 7.86 4.65
N ARG A 121 -9.36 6.81 5.35
CA ARG A 121 -8.82 6.41 6.66
C ARG A 121 -7.35 6.02 6.59
N ALA A 122 -6.95 5.32 5.53
CA ALA A 122 -5.54 4.95 5.33
C ALA A 122 -4.67 6.20 5.15
N ALA A 123 -5.08 7.15 4.30
CA ALA A 123 -4.35 8.40 4.09
C ALA A 123 -4.28 9.28 5.36
N ARG A 124 -5.38 9.36 6.13
CA ARG A 124 -5.38 10.04 7.45
C ARG A 124 -4.41 9.38 8.43
N THR A 125 -4.43 8.05 8.50
CA THR A 125 -3.48 7.29 9.34
C THR A 125 -2.04 7.55 8.92
N PHE A 126 -1.74 7.63 7.61
CA PHE A 126 -0.42 8.02 7.13
C PHE A 126 -0.04 9.42 7.61
N ARG A 127 -0.92 10.41 7.41
CA ARG A 127 -0.67 11.78 7.85
C ARG A 127 -0.40 11.89 9.35
N SER A 128 -1.12 11.13 10.18
CA SER A 128 -0.93 11.14 11.63
C SER A 128 0.39 10.50 12.09
N THR A 129 1.11 9.79 11.21
CA THR A 129 2.47 9.30 11.52
C THR A 129 3.56 10.34 11.32
N LEU A 130 3.25 11.45 10.63
CA LEU A 130 4.18 12.53 10.37
C LEU A 130 4.04 13.64 11.41
N PRO A 131 5.12 14.33 11.80
CA PRO A 131 5.03 15.53 12.63
C PRO A 131 4.05 16.57 12.05
N THR A 132 3.41 17.35 12.93
CA THR A 132 2.49 18.40 12.49
C THR A 132 3.18 19.46 11.63
N SER A 133 4.45 19.75 11.91
CA SER A 133 5.26 20.77 11.23
C SER A 133 5.92 20.33 9.92
N THR A 134 5.59 19.14 9.39
CA THR A 134 6.14 18.64 8.12
C THR A 134 5.59 19.43 6.93
N THR A 135 6.39 20.35 6.37
CA THR A 135 6.00 21.19 5.23
C THR A 135 5.69 20.35 3.98
N GLU A 136 6.39 19.24 3.80
CA GLU A 136 6.17 18.30 2.69
C GLU A 136 4.78 17.64 2.73
N ALA A 137 4.06 17.71 3.86
CA ALA A 137 2.71 17.19 3.99
C ALA A 137 1.64 18.11 3.39
N GLN A 138 1.98 19.35 3.01
CA GLN A 138 1.03 20.33 2.49
C GLN A 138 0.13 19.80 1.36
N PRO A 139 0.65 19.09 0.33
CA PRO A 139 -0.20 18.57 -0.74
C PRO A 139 -1.24 17.54 -0.27
N LEU A 140 -0.91 16.77 0.77
CA LEU A 140 -1.84 15.82 1.37
C LEU A 140 -2.87 16.55 2.24
N ASP A 141 -2.44 17.54 3.00
CA ASP A 141 -3.29 18.36 3.87
C ASP A 141 -4.31 19.15 3.04
N ASP A 142 -3.92 19.70 1.90
CA ASP A 142 -4.82 20.39 0.96
C ASP A 142 -5.94 19.46 0.45
N VAL A 143 -5.61 18.21 0.13
CA VAL A 143 -6.60 17.22 -0.31
C VAL A 143 -7.49 16.80 0.86
N LEU A 144 -6.94 16.60 2.06
CA LEU A 144 -7.72 16.31 3.27
C LEU A 144 -8.68 17.45 3.61
N ALA A 145 -8.29 18.71 3.40
CA ALA A 145 -9.14 19.89 3.63
C ALA A 145 -10.41 19.88 2.75
N THR A 146 -10.38 19.21 1.58
CA THR A 146 -11.57 19.07 0.73
C THR A 146 -12.67 18.21 1.37
N LEU A 147 -12.33 17.33 2.31
CA LEU A 147 -13.31 16.51 3.04
C LEU A 147 -14.15 17.36 3.99
N TYR A 148 -13.53 18.30 4.69
CA TYR A 148 -14.23 19.14 5.67
C TYR A 148 -15.20 20.10 4.99
N ARG A 149 -14.82 20.68 3.85
CA ARG A 149 -15.71 21.53 3.04
C ARG A 149 -16.94 20.80 2.46
N ARG A 150 -16.93 19.46 2.40
CA ARG A 150 -18.05 18.66 1.91
C ARG A 150 -19.04 18.25 3.00
N GLY A 151 -18.68 18.39 4.28
CA GLY A 151 -19.54 18.04 5.41
C GLY A 151 -20.39 19.20 5.95
N GLU A 152 -20.20 20.41 5.41
CA GLU A 152 -20.91 21.64 5.82
C GLU A 152 -22.07 22.02 4.88
N ASN A 153 -22.37 21.17 3.88
CA ASN A 153 -23.54 21.27 2.99
C ASN A 153 -24.42 20.02 3.15
#